data_AF-A0A4Q9LJJ2-F1
#
_entry.id   AF-A0A4Q9LJJ2-F1
#
_cell.length_a   1.000
_cell.length_b   1.000
_cell.length_c   1.000
_cell.angle_alpha   90.00
_cell.angle_beta   90.00
_cell.angle_gamma   90.00
#
_symmetry.space_group_name_H-M   'P 1'
#
loop_
_entity.id
_entity.type
_entity.pdbx_description
1 polymer ?
#
loop_
_entity_poly.entity_id
_entity_poly.type
_entity_poly.pdbx_seq_one_letter_code
_entity_poly.pdbx_strand_id
1 'polypeptide(L)'
;MIFYFQYISTRSGKSIFLVFEQFRYVFNIFEGFQRVSIESSLKLSKLTAIFLCDTNNVPPAVALHLTLLSNIPVICSSKQEILFRFSKNISDSAKNQKLDFICSDIYDDGFLKATKISFDDQNTYILQLPEIRGKFLFEKIKKYKIPQNLYSKLIEKGKIVYQEKTYFSKDFLEESVVPKNVCILFCNKNIQKFYEKVIEFKVDIFICFFEESLKYFMKRINGEFYLLNDNVFVEFPSFYDVQLSLNQIDRNFLLPVFCKSNLKMKKKIKQISLENQMKTELDEKNFHTKYQYEQDFDSDANDKIENTRKFNANTTYYQIENISTKEILESNDKLIFQKNNSYEIKKNPQIKYKEAKNVQRPHSILFLGTGCAVPSKYRNVSSIIFECKKSAFILDCGEDTLFQIMRIYGNLDILKKIKAIIISHPHADHYLGIISVLRKMKNVLIFGPKFLSDLIELYFEKHTFEIFDIENFFNSSLISSPFKSEEFELAFSRADHCKNSYSVRIYTEFGSISYSGDTRPTKDFIFLSQNVDVMIHEATFGEEEKHLALRTKHSTLDEALDVFRQSGAKKLLLTHFSNRIPKHVECIGINSIICFDFYRHIINEDNNNVSQKVTKFFKSLKNL
;
A
#
# COMPACT_ATOMS: atom_id res chain seq x y z
N MET A 1 -15.92 20.30 -19.20
CA MET A 1 -15.68 19.53 -17.97
C MET A 1 -15.76 18.05 -18.29
N ILE A 2 -14.71 17.34 -17.93
CA ILE A 2 -14.69 15.88 -17.85
C ILE A 2 -14.19 15.61 -16.43
N PHE A 3 -14.92 14.81 -15.67
CA PHE A 3 -14.43 14.25 -14.43
C PHE A 3 -14.26 12.75 -14.62
N TYR A 4 -13.32 12.17 -13.89
CA TYR A 4 -13.05 10.75 -14.00
C TYR A 4 -12.65 10.17 -12.65
N PHE A 5 -12.98 8.90 -12.47
CA PHE A 5 -12.39 8.09 -11.42
C PHE A 5 -11.19 7.34 -11.99
N GLN A 6 -10.05 7.42 -11.32
CA GLN A 6 -8.87 6.63 -11.62
C GLN A 6 -8.64 5.64 -10.49
N TYR A 7 -8.57 4.36 -10.85
CA TYR A 7 -8.36 3.28 -9.91
C TYR A 7 -6.87 2.98 -9.75
N ILE A 8 -6.41 2.75 -8.52
CA ILE A 8 -5.07 2.24 -8.22
C ILE A 8 -5.20 0.98 -7.39
N SER A 9 -4.43 -0.04 -7.77
CA SER A 9 -4.35 -1.30 -7.06
C SER A 9 -2.92 -1.79 -6.94
N THR A 10 -2.62 -2.32 -5.76
CA THR A 10 -1.42 -3.10 -5.43
C THR A 10 -1.85 -4.27 -4.55
N ARG A 11 -0.94 -5.21 -4.24
CA ARG A 11 -1.15 -6.21 -3.18
C ARG A 11 -1.38 -5.58 -1.81
N SER A 12 -0.85 -4.38 -1.59
CA SER A 12 -0.97 -3.64 -0.34
C SER A 12 -2.35 -3.02 -0.15
N GLY A 13 -3.02 -2.71 -1.25
CA GLY A 13 -4.36 -2.15 -1.19
C GLY A 13 -4.80 -1.44 -2.46
N LYS A 14 -5.94 -0.76 -2.33
CA LYS A 14 -6.71 -0.15 -3.41
C LYS A 14 -7.00 1.30 -3.09
N SER A 15 -7.02 2.17 -4.09
CA SER A 15 -7.44 3.58 -3.93
C SER A 15 -8.22 4.03 -5.14
N ILE A 16 -9.11 5.00 -4.94
CA ILE A 16 -9.81 5.67 -6.04
C ILE A 16 -9.46 7.15 -5.99
N PHE A 17 -9.03 7.70 -7.12
CA PHE A 17 -8.89 9.13 -7.32
C PHE A 17 -10.09 9.66 -8.09
N LEU A 18 -10.83 10.61 -7.52
CA LEU A 18 -11.77 11.43 -8.26
C LEU A 18 -11.05 12.70 -8.71
N VAL A 19 -10.98 12.93 -10.01
CA VAL A 19 -10.35 14.11 -10.59
C VAL A 19 -11.40 14.95 -11.30
N PHE A 20 -11.51 16.20 -10.87
CA PHE A 20 -12.41 17.20 -11.45
C PHE A 20 -11.62 18.48 -11.70
N GLU A 21 -11.34 18.79 -12.97
CA GLU A 21 -10.51 19.94 -13.36
C GLU A 21 -9.16 20.00 -12.62
N GLN A 22 -9.00 20.94 -11.68
CA GLN A 22 -7.83 21.08 -10.84
C GLN A 22 -7.90 20.29 -9.52
N PHE A 23 -9.11 19.92 -9.09
CA PHE A 23 -9.40 19.25 -7.83
C PHE A 23 -9.15 17.75 -7.91
N ARG A 24 -8.58 17.19 -6.84
CA ARG A 24 -8.28 15.75 -6.73
C ARG A 24 -8.66 15.25 -5.35
N TYR A 25 -9.58 14.31 -5.30
CA TYR A 25 -10.00 13.67 -4.08
C TYR A 25 -9.53 12.22 -4.12
N VAL A 26 -9.05 11.70 -2.99
CA VAL A 26 -8.66 10.30 -2.89
C VAL A 26 -9.51 9.59 -1.85
N PHE A 27 -10.05 8.43 -2.22
CA PHE A 27 -10.80 7.54 -1.35
C PHE A 27 -9.97 6.29 -1.09
N ASN A 28 -9.77 6.01 0.20
CA ASN A 28 -8.87 5.00 0.73
C ASN A 28 -7.39 5.28 0.42
N ILE A 29 -6.51 5.11 1.40
CA ILE A 29 -5.05 5.10 1.23
C ILE A 29 -4.47 3.91 1.99
N PHE A 30 -3.43 3.28 1.46
CA PHE A 30 -2.92 2.01 1.98
C PHE A 30 -1.40 2.05 2.11
N GLU A 31 -0.79 1.08 2.78
CA GLU A 31 0.68 1.01 2.89
C GLU A 31 1.33 0.90 1.50
N GLY A 32 2.35 1.70 1.22
CA GLY A 32 2.94 1.84 -0.11
C GLY A 32 2.19 2.83 -1.01
N PHE A 33 1.15 3.54 -0.53
CA PHE A 33 0.38 4.50 -1.33
C PHE A 33 1.26 5.65 -1.87
N GLN A 34 2.17 6.19 -1.06
CA GLN A 34 3.12 7.20 -1.54
C GLN A 34 4.04 6.64 -2.62
N ARG A 35 4.54 5.42 -2.41
CA ARG A 35 5.45 4.75 -3.35
C ARG A 35 4.79 4.51 -4.71
N VAL A 36 3.58 3.95 -4.73
CA VAL A 36 2.84 3.73 -5.99
C VAL A 36 2.45 5.05 -6.64
N SER A 37 2.23 6.11 -5.86
CA SER A 37 1.98 7.46 -6.38
C SER A 37 3.21 8.02 -7.09
N ILE A 38 4.42 7.81 -6.54
CA ILE A 38 5.69 8.17 -7.20
C ILE A 38 5.86 7.36 -8.50
N GLU A 39 5.68 6.04 -8.44
CA GLU A 39 5.79 5.15 -9.61
C GLU A 39 4.82 5.56 -10.73
N SER A 40 3.58 5.91 -10.37
CA SER A 40 2.52 6.29 -11.30
C SER A 40 2.52 7.79 -11.65
N SER A 41 3.53 8.54 -11.22
CA SER A 41 3.66 10.00 -11.44
C SER A 41 2.44 10.81 -10.97
N LEU A 42 1.78 10.37 -9.91
CA LEU A 42 0.63 11.05 -9.30
C LEU A 42 1.10 12.17 -8.39
N LYS A 43 0.68 13.39 -8.72
CA LYS A 43 1.07 14.61 -7.98
C LYS A 43 0.26 14.75 -6.69
N LEU A 44 0.74 14.15 -5.60
CA LEU A 44 0.12 14.23 -4.26
C LEU A 44 0.02 15.67 -3.73
N SER A 45 0.89 16.57 -4.16
CA SER A 45 0.82 18.00 -3.83
C SER A 45 -0.42 18.72 -4.37
N LYS A 46 -1.19 18.07 -5.25
CA LYS A 46 -2.43 18.63 -5.80
C LYS A 46 -3.69 17.96 -5.27
N LEU A 47 -3.58 17.20 -4.18
CA LEU A 47 -4.73 16.63 -3.48
C LEU A 47 -5.54 17.75 -2.80
N THR A 48 -6.85 17.66 -2.95
CA THR A 48 -7.84 18.57 -2.37
C THR A 48 -8.36 18.02 -1.05
N ALA A 49 -8.70 16.73 -0.97
CA ALA A 49 -9.07 16.07 0.27
C ALA A 49 -8.80 14.55 0.23
N ILE A 50 -8.69 13.96 1.41
CA ILE A 50 -8.44 12.52 1.62
C ILE A 50 -9.60 11.94 2.42
N PHE A 51 -10.17 10.83 1.97
CA PHE A 51 -11.26 10.13 2.62
C PHE A 51 -10.77 8.77 3.11
N LEU A 52 -10.66 8.59 4.43
CA LEU A 52 -10.15 7.36 5.04
C LEU A 52 -11.27 6.34 5.22
N CYS A 53 -11.17 5.19 4.55
CA CYS A 53 -12.17 4.13 4.63
C CYS A 53 -12.03 3.23 5.85
N ASP A 54 -10.83 3.00 6.40
CA ASP A 54 -10.66 2.21 7.63
C ASP A 54 -9.40 2.54 8.46
N THR A 55 -9.19 1.83 9.56
CA THR A 55 -8.06 2.04 10.47
C THR A 55 -6.70 1.65 9.88
N ASN A 56 -6.64 0.84 8.81
CA ASN A 56 -5.42 0.56 8.07
C ASN A 56 -4.91 1.77 7.29
N ASN A 57 -5.76 2.77 7.09
CA ASN A 57 -5.36 3.99 6.40
C ASN A 57 -4.57 4.95 7.30
N VAL A 58 -4.55 4.72 8.61
CA VAL A 58 -3.89 5.63 9.56
C VAL A 58 -2.37 5.59 9.43
N PRO A 59 -1.67 4.44 9.43
CA PRO A 59 -0.23 4.43 9.20
C PRO A 59 0.23 5.14 7.91
N PRO A 60 -0.34 4.88 6.72
CA PRO A 60 0.04 5.63 5.52
C PRO A 60 -0.40 7.11 5.56
N ALA A 61 -1.44 7.48 6.33
CA ALA A 61 -1.76 8.89 6.57
C ALA A 61 -0.66 9.59 7.38
N VAL A 62 -0.07 8.91 8.38
CA VAL A 62 1.06 9.42 9.16
C VAL A 62 2.29 9.61 8.26
N ALA A 63 2.63 8.62 7.43
CA ALA A 63 3.70 8.77 6.45
C ALA A 63 3.43 9.95 5.48
N LEU A 64 2.20 10.09 5.01
CA LEU A 64 1.80 11.20 4.15
C LEU A 64 1.95 12.56 4.82
N HIS A 65 1.53 12.69 6.08
CA HIS A 65 1.64 13.90 6.88
C HIS A 65 3.08 14.45 6.93
N LEU A 66 4.08 13.56 7.04
CA LEU A 66 5.49 13.93 7.11
C LEU A 66 6.01 14.53 5.79
N THR A 67 5.44 14.11 4.65
CA THR A 67 5.92 14.51 3.31
C THR A 67 5.15 15.65 2.65
N LEU A 68 3.89 15.88 3.03
CA LEU A 68 3.07 16.92 2.40
C LEU A 68 3.64 18.31 2.67
N LEU A 69 3.34 19.27 1.79
CA LEU A 69 3.77 20.67 1.93
C LEU A 69 2.62 21.63 2.31
N SER A 70 1.38 21.20 2.10
CA SER A 70 0.17 21.99 2.31
C SER A 70 -0.80 21.28 3.24
N ASN A 71 -1.71 22.05 3.84
CA ASN A 71 -2.78 21.52 4.66
C ASN A 71 -3.83 20.85 3.78
N ILE A 72 -4.18 19.60 4.09
CA ILE A 72 -5.19 18.84 3.35
C ILE A 72 -6.26 18.34 4.33
N PRO A 73 -7.55 18.60 4.05
CA PRO A 73 -8.66 17.99 4.75
C PRO A 73 -8.62 16.46 4.68
N VAL A 74 -8.78 15.80 5.83
CA VAL A 74 -8.86 14.35 5.98
C VAL A 74 -10.18 13.98 6.63
N ILE A 75 -11.07 13.39 5.84
CA ILE A 75 -12.39 12.97 6.29
C ILE A 75 -12.27 11.56 6.85
N CYS A 76 -12.54 11.40 8.15
CA CYS A 76 -12.36 10.14 8.87
C CYS A 76 -13.37 9.98 10.02
N SER A 77 -13.29 8.86 10.74
CA SER A 77 -13.98 8.63 12.00
C SER A 77 -13.15 9.13 13.19
N SER A 78 -13.78 9.34 14.34
CA SER A 78 -13.10 9.77 15.56
C SER A 78 -12.01 8.78 16.00
N LYS A 79 -12.22 7.47 15.81
CA LYS A 79 -11.20 6.45 16.11
C LYS A 79 -9.96 6.61 15.25
N GLN A 80 -10.13 6.85 13.95
CA GLN A 80 -9.00 7.08 13.03
C GLN A 80 -8.23 8.36 13.40
N GLU A 81 -8.93 9.43 13.79
CA GLU A 81 -8.29 10.67 14.24
C GLU A 81 -7.46 10.46 15.52
N ILE A 82 -8.00 9.75 16.52
CA ILE A 82 -7.28 9.44 17.76
C ILE A 82 -5.99 8.65 17.47
N LEU A 83 -6.09 7.60 16.66
CA LEU A 83 -4.94 6.78 16.25
C LEU A 83 -3.88 7.60 15.52
N PHE A 84 -4.32 8.50 14.62
CA PHE A 84 -3.43 9.39 13.90
C PHE A 84 -2.73 10.36 14.86
N ARG A 85 -3.47 11.04 15.74
CA ARG A 85 -2.91 12.01 16.69
C ARG A 85 -1.88 11.36 17.61
N PHE A 86 -2.17 10.15 18.09
CA PHE A 86 -1.23 9.37 18.88
C PHE A 86 0.06 9.05 18.08
N SER A 87 -0.08 8.49 16.88
CA SER A 87 1.06 8.13 16.02
C SER A 87 1.89 9.34 15.60
N LYS A 88 1.24 10.47 15.33
CA LYS A 88 1.90 11.74 15.01
C LYS A 88 2.76 12.24 16.17
N ASN A 89 2.26 12.16 17.41
CA ASN A 89 2.99 12.61 18.59
C ASN A 89 4.24 11.75 18.86
N ILE A 90 4.29 10.50 18.37
CA ILE A 90 5.47 9.65 18.45
C ILE A 90 6.55 10.12 17.46
N SER A 91 6.16 10.43 16.21
CA SER A 91 7.06 10.77 15.10
C SER A 91 7.60 12.21 15.13
N ASP A 92 7.68 12.81 16.32
CA ASP A 92 7.72 14.25 16.63
C ASP A 92 8.80 15.08 15.89
N SER A 93 8.52 15.51 14.65
CA SER A 93 9.46 16.30 13.83
C SER A 93 8.87 17.52 13.10
N ALA A 94 7.55 17.79 13.14
CA ALA A 94 6.98 18.93 12.42
C ALA A 94 5.96 19.74 13.24
N LYS A 95 6.39 20.92 13.72
CA LYS A 95 5.57 21.95 14.38
C LYS A 95 4.47 22.58 13.51
N ASN A 96 4.24 22.11 12.28
CA ASN A 96 3.23 22.67 11.39
C ASN A 96 2.21 21.59 11.02
N GLN A 97 0.98 21.73 11.50
CA GLN A 97 -0.12 20.79 11.26
C GLN A 97 -0.50 20.80 9.76
N LYS A 98 -0.22 19.72 9.03
CA LYS A 98 -0.44 19.59 7.57
C LYS A 98 -1.66 18.76 7.16
N LEU A 99 -2.32 18.09 8.09
CA LEU A 99 -3.58 17.38 7.84
C LEU A 99 -4.63 17.92 8.80
N ASP A 100 -5.77 18.31 8.26
CA ASP A 100 -6.91 18.84 9.01
C ASP A 100 -8.01 17.79 9.08
N PHE A 101 -8.26 17.23 10.26
CA PHE A 101 -9.13 16.07 10.42
C PHE A 101 -10.58 16.52 10.60
N ILE A 102 -11.45 16.01 9.72
CA ILE A 102 -12.87 16.32 9.67
C ILE A 102 -13.64 15.05 10.01
N CYS A 103 -14.14 14.99 11.24
CA CYS A 103 -14.93 13.87 11.73
C CYS A 103 -16.44 13.99 11.47
N SER A 104 -16.91 15.10 10.88
CA SER A 104 -18.31 15.26 10.49
C SER A 104 -18.74 14.22 9.46
N ASP A 105 -20.03 13.92 9.44
CA ASP A 105 -20.62 13.00 8.46
C ASP A 105 -20.80 13.64 7.09
N ILE A 106 -20.77 14.96 7.01
CA ILE A 106 -20.90 15.70 5.75
C ILE A 106 -19.63 16.51 5.54
N TYR A 107 -19.07 16.37 4.34
CA TYR A 107 -18.03 17.23 3.79
C TYR A 107 -18.58 17.92 2.55
N ASP A 108 -18.36 19.22 2.43
CA ASP A 108 -18.79 20.03 1.29
C ASP A 108 -17.79 21.17 1.09
N ASP A 109 -17.11 21.18 -0.06
CA ASP A 109 -16.19 22.25 -0.47
C ASP A 109 -16.74 23.11 -1.63
N GLY A 110 -18.03 22.95 -1.95
CA GLY A 110 -18.70 23.58 -3.09
C GLY A 110 -18.49 22.87 -4.43
N PHE A 111 -17.51 21.96 -4.53
CA PHE A 111 -17.20 21.18 -5.74
C PHE A 111 -17.45 19.69 -5.56
N LEU A 112 -17.42 19.19 -4.33
CA LEU A 112 -17.79 17.84 -3.96
C LEU A 112 -18.51 17.89 -2.62
N LYS A 113 -19.75 17.37 -2.61
CA LYS A 113 -20.42 17.04 -1.38
C LYS A 113 -20.35 15.54 -1.15
N ALA A 114 -19.81 15.14 -0.01
CA ALA A 114 -19.64 13.75 0.38
C ALA A 114 -20.29 13.48 1.74
N THR A 115 -21.19 12.50 1.79
CA THR A 115 -21.79 12.00 3.02
C THR A 115 -21.12 10.69 3.43
N LYS A 116 -20.52 10.67 4.62
CA LYS A 116 -19.87 9.52 5.24
C LYS A 116 -20.90 8.72 6.03
N ILE A 117 -20.89 7.40 5.83
CA ILE A 117 -21.62 6.42 6.63
C ILE A 117 -20.57 5.53 7.30
N SER A 118 -20.64 5.42 8.62
CA SER A 118 -19.62 4.73 9.42
C SER A 118 -20.24 3.64 10.30
N PHE A 119 -19.65 2.45 10.28
CA PHE A 119 -19.93 1.38 11.24
C PHE A 119 -18.63 0.71 11.65
N ASP A 120 -18.44 0.51 12.96
CA ASP A 120 -17.20 0.07 13.58
C ASP A 120 -16.00 0.92 13.14
N ASP A 121 -15.11 0.33 12.35
CA ASP A 121 -13.90 0.95 11.83
C ASP A 121 -13.93 1.17 10.32
N GLN A 122 -15.08 1.03 9.67
CA GLN A 122 -15.25 1.18 8.21
C GLN A 122 -16.14 2.38 7.85
N ASN A 123 -15.74 3.09 6.80
CA ASN A 123 -16.43 4.26 6.27
C ASN A 123 -16.75 4.07 4.77
N THR A 124 -18.01 4.29 4.42
CA THR A 124 -18.52 4.34 3.04
C THR A 124 -18.92 5.78 2.72
N TYR A 125 -18.77 6.21 1.47
CA TYR A 125 -19.01 7.61 1.09
C TYR A 125 -20.00 7.73 -0.07
N ILE A 126 -20.98 8.61 0.08
CA ILE A 126 -21.97 8.94 -0.95
C ILE A 126 -21.61 10.31 -1.50
N LEU A 127 -21.32 10.36 -2.80
CA LEU A 127 -20.81 11.52 -3.51
C LEU A 127 -21.93 12.16 -4.32
N GLN A 128 -22.13 13.44 -4.08
CA GLN A 128 -22.99 14.33 -4.85
C GLN A 128 -22.07 15.29 -5.62
N LEU A 129 -22.06 15.13 -6.94
CA LEU A 129 -21.24 15.93 -7.83
C LEU A 129 -22.02 17.16 -8.31
N PRO A 130 -21.33 18.28 -8.57
CA PRO A 130 -21.97 19.53 -8.98
C PRO A 130 -22.57 19.40 -10.37
N GLU A 131 -23.64 20.17 -10.60
CA GLU A 131 -24.25 20.30 -11.91
C GLU A 131 -23.22 20.82 -12.93
N ILE A 132 -23.04 20.07 -14.02
CA ILE A 132 -22.15 20.47 -15.11
C ILE A 132 -22.94 21.41 -16.02
N ARG A 133 -22.62 22.70 -15.96
CA ARG A 133 -23.23 23.70 -16.84
C ARG A 133 -22.97 23.37 -18.31
N GLY A 134 -24.01 23.52 -19.14
CA GLY A 134 -23.92 23.39 -20.58
C GLY A 134 -22.91 24.36 -21.20
N LYS A 135 -22.33 24.04 -22.37
CA LYS A 135 -21.44 24.99 -23.04
C LYS A 135 -22.25 26.16 -23.60
N PHE A 136 -21.62 27.33 -23.65
CA PHE A 136 -22.18 28.49 -24.33
C PHE A 136 -22.12 28.30 -25.85
N LEU A 137 -23.27 28.31 -26.49
CA LEU A 137 -23.46 28.07 -27.91
C LEU A 137 -23.26 29.38 -28.69
N PHE A 138 -22.00 29.67 -29.02
CA PHE A 138 -21.61 30.87 -29.77
C PHE A 138 -22.36 31.01 -31.10
N GLU A 139 -22.70 29.90 -31.76
CA GLU A 139 -23.47 29.94 -33.01
C GLU A 139 -24.92 30.37 -32.80
N LYS A 140 -25.52 29.99 -31.67
CA LYS A 140 -26.91 30.34 -31.33
C LYS A 140 -27.03 31.83 -31.03
N ILE A 141 -26.07 32.42 -30.31
CA ILE A 141 -26.07 33.86 -29.99
C ILE A 141 -25.73 34.75 -31.19
N LYS A 142 -24.86 34.28 -32.11
CA LYS A 142 -24.50 35.03 -33.32
C LYS A 142 -25.73 35.38 -34.17
N LYS A 143 -26.77 34.55 -34.15
CA LYS A 143 -28.05 34.81 -34.85
C LYS A 143 -28.75 36.09 -34.39
N TYR A 144 -28.49 36.54 -33.16
CA TYR A 144 -29.12 37.71 -32.56
C TYR A 144 -28.31 39.00 -32.72
N LYS A 145 -27.21 38.97 -33.47
CA LYS A 145 -26.33 40.14 -33.73
C LYS A 145 -25.86 40.84 -32.44
N ILE A 146 -25.76 40.10 -31.34
CA ILE A 146 -25.24 40.61 -30.07
C ILE A 146 -23.71 40.75 -30.21
N PRO A 147 -23.12 41.92 -29.90
CA PRO A 147 -21.69 42.16 -29.89
C PRO A 147 -20.92 41.19 -28.97
N GLN A 148 -19.77 40.69 -29.44
CA GLN A 148 -18.96 39.72 -28.70
C GLN A 148 -18.49 40.21 -27.32
N ASN A 149 -18.25 41.52 -27.17
CA ASN A 149 -17.86 42.14 -25.90
C ASN A 149 -18.97 42.06 -24.81
N LEU A 150 -20.21 41.71 -25.17
CA LEU A 150 -21.30 41.50 -24.23
C LEU A 150 -21.47 40.02 -23.81
N TYR A 151 -20.74 39.09 -24.43
CA TYR A 151 -20.90 37.65 -24.13
C TYR A 151 -20.42 37.30 -22.72
N SER A 152 -19.30 37.86 -22.29
CA SER A 152 -18.80 37.68 -20.92
C SER A 152 -19.79 38.21 -19.89
N LYS A 153 -20.36 39.41 -20.13
CA LYS A 153 -21.41 39.99 -19.26
C LYS A 153 -22.67 39.13 -19.22
N LEU A 154 -23.06 38.53 -20.33
CA LEU A 154 -24.21 37.62 -20.40
C LEU A 154 -23.96 36.34 -19.61
N ILE A 155 -22.76 35.76 -19.71
CA ILE A 155 -22.38 34.56 -18.95
C ILE A 155 -22.31 34.87 -17.45
N GLU A 156 -21.70 35.99 -17.04
CA GLU A 156 -21.56 36.36 -15.62
C GLU A 156 -22.87 36.78 -14.97
N LYS A 157 -23.63 37.69 -15.60
CA LYS A 157 -24.83 38.27 -15.00
C LYS A 157 -26.09 37.45 -15.25
N GLY A 158 -25.99 36.38 -16.03
CA GLY A 158 -27.12 35.53 -16.42
C GLY A 158 -28.12 36.19 -17.38
N LYS A 159 -28.04 37.49 -17.61
CA LYS A 159 -28.84 38.25 -18.57
C LYS A 159 -28.14 39.52 -19.04
N ILE A 160 -28.49 39.98 -20.24
CA ILE A 160 -28.13 41.32 -20.74
C ILE A 160 -29.36 41.97 -21.38
N VAL A 161 -29.34 43.30 -21.46
CA VAL A 161 -30.25 44.07 -22.30
C VAL A 161 -29.47 44.57 -23.50
N TYR A 162 -29.93 44.28 -24.70
CA TYR A 162 -29.35 44.75 -25.95
C TYR A 162 -30.48 45.04 -26.95
N GLN A 163 -30.47 46.23 -27.56
CA GLN A 163 -31.55 46.69 -28.46
C GLN A 163 -32.95 46.52 -27.84
N GLU A 164 -33.13 46.99 -26.60
CA GLU A 164 -34.40 46.94 -25.85
C GLU A 164 -34.95 45.52 -25.56
N LYS A 165 -34.23 44.47 -25.95
CA LYS A 165 -34.56 43.07 -25.62
C LYS A 165 -33.68 42.54 -24.51
N THR A 166 -34.31 41.81 -23.60
CA THR A 166 -33.60 41.06 -22.55
C THR A 166 -33.26 39.67 -23.09
N TYR A 167 -31.98 39.33 -23.01
CA TYR A 167 -31.45 38.04 -23.40
C TYR A 167 -30.97 37.31 -22.15
N PHE A 168 -31.38 36.04 -21.96
CA PHE A 168 -30.93 35.24 -20.83
C PHE A 168 -29.84 34.27 -21.25
N SER A 169 -28.83 34.08 -20.39
CA SER A 169 -27.69 33.19 -20.65
C SER A 169 -28.15 31.76 -20.92
N LYS A 170 -29.16 31.28 -20.18
CA LYS A 170 -29.78 29.95 -20.34
C LYS A 170 -30.27 29.66 -21.76
N ASP A 171 -30.70 30.69 -22.50
CA ASP A 171 -31.22 30.51 -23.87
C ASP A 171 -30.10 30.16 -24.86
N PHE A 172 -28.84 30.40 -24.48
CA PHE A 172 -27.63 30.17 -25.28
C PHE A 172 -26.71 29.12 -24.67
N LEU A 173 -27.16 28.38 -23.65
CA LEU A 173 -26.41 27.27 -23.08
C LEU A 173 -26.97 25.95 -23.61
N GLU A 174 -26.12 24.93 -23.75
CA GLU A 174 -26.58 23.54 -23.75
C GLU A 174 -27.34 23.23 -22.45
N GLU A 175 -28.14 22.17 -22.42
CA GLU A 175 -28.73 21.71 -21.16
C GLU A 175 -27.63 21.35 -20.16
N SER A 176 -27.81 21.78 -18.92
CA SER A 176 -26.96 21.36 -17.83
C SER A 176 -27.16 19.88 -17.54
N VAL A 177 -26.10 19.23 -17.09
CA VAL A 177 -26.12 17.80 -16.81
C VAL A 177 -25.86 17.60 -15.32
N VAL A 178 -26.84 17.01 -14.65
CA VAL A 178 -26.74 16.61 -13.25
C VAL A 178 -26.11 15.21 -13.22
N PRO A 179 -24.89 15.06 -12.69
CA PRO A 179 -24.27 13.76 -12.61
C PRO A 179 -25.04 12.85 -11.65
N LYS A 180 -25.01 11.55 -11.94
CA LYS A 180 -25.53 10.50 -11.07
C LYS A 180 -24.84 10.50 -9.71
N ASN A 181 -25.56 10.11 -8.66
CA ASN A 181 -24.98 9.95 -7.33
C ASN A 181 -24.10 8.70 -7.29
N VAL A 182 -22.90 8.81 -6.72
CA VAL A 182 -21.91 7.73 -6.68
C VAL A 182 -21.68 7.30 -5.23
N CYS A 183 -21.75 6.00 -4.95
CA CYS A 183 -21.36 5.43 -3.67
C CYS A 183 -20.00 4.73 -3.79
N ILE A 184 -19.03 5.20 -3.00
CA ILE A 184 -17.76 4.52 -2.76
C ILE A 184 -17.99 3.52 -1.61
N LEU A 185 -18.28 2.28 -2.00
CA LEU A 185 -18.71 1.23 -1.08
C LEU A 185 -17.49 0.46 -0.53
N PHE A 186 -17.10 0.81 0.69
CA PHE A 186 -16.05 0.14 1.46
C PHE A 186 -16.68 -0.50 2.71
N CYS A 187 -17.22 -1.70 2.55
CA CYS A 187 -17.69 -2.49 3.68
C CYS A 187 -17.51 -3.99 3.41
N ASN A 188 -16.93 -4.70 4.36
CA ASN A 188 -16.95 -6.17 4.38
C ASN A 188 -17.44 -6.72 5.74
N LYS A 189 -17.72 -5.81 6.67
CA LYS A 189 -18.41 -6.06 7.94
C LYS A 189 -19.69 -5.23 7.97
N ASN A 190 -20.67 -5.65 8.78
CA ASN A 190 -21.94 -4.93 8.95
C ASN A 190 -22.65 -4.58 7.62
N ILE A 191 -22.49 -5.40 6.59
CA ILE A 191 -22.94 -5.09 5.22
C ILE A 191 -24.44 -4.73 5.19
N GLN A 192 -25.26 -5.44 5.98
CA GLN A 192 -26.68 -5.14 6.11
C GLN A 192 -26.95 -3.73 6.66
N LYS A 193 -26.26 -3.30 7.72
CA LYS A 193 -26.44 -1.97 8.31
C LYS A 193 -26.01 -0.86 7.34
N PHE A 194 -24.91 -1.09 6.61
CA PHE A 194 -24.49 -0.19 5.53
C PHE A 194 -25.57 -0.11 4.45
N TYR A 195 -26.12 -1.25 4.03
CA TYR A 195 -27.19 -1.29 3.04
C TYR A 195 -28.40 -0.46 3.47
N GLU A 196 -28.92 -0.69 4.68
CA GLU A 196 -30.08 0.03 5.24
C GLU A 196 -29.87 1.56 5.22
N LYS A 197 -28.66 2.03 5.47
CA LYS A 197 -28.33 3.46 5.40
C LYS A 197 -28.12 3.98 3.99
N VAL A 198 -27.46 3.21 3.13
CA VAL A 198 -27.13 3.65 1.76
C VAL A 198 -28.38 3.79 0.91
N ILE A 199 -29.40 2.94 1.08
CA ILE A 199 -30.65 3.03 0.31
C ILE A 199 -31.50 4.26 0.63
N GLU A 200 -31.25 4.93 1.76
CA GLU A 200 -31.86 6.22 2.08
C GLU A 200 -31.41 7.31 1.07
N PHE A 201 -30.32 7.06 0.35
CA PHE A 201 -29.77 7.93 -0.68
C PHE A 201 -30.07 7.34 -2.05
N LYS A 202 -30.59 8.17 -2.97
CA LYS A 202 -30.83 7.79 -4.37
C LYS A 202 -29.49 7.64 -5.11
N VAL A 203 -28.81 6.52 -4.91
CA VAL A 203 -27.51 6.20 -5.52
C VAL A 203 -27.72 5.43 -6.82
N ASP A 204 -27.05 5.86 -7.88
CA ASP A 204 -27.14 5.19 -9.19
C ASP A 204 -25.90 4.35 -9.50
N ILE A 205 -24.74 4.74 -8.97
CA ILE A 205 -23.44 4.12 -9.28
C ILE A 205 -22.76 3.67 -7.99
N PHE A 206 -22.26 2.43 -7.96
CA PHE A 206 -21.58 1.82 -6.84
C PHE A 206 -20.18 1.39 -7.27
N ILE A 207 -19.15 1.94 -6.62
CA ILE A 207 -17.77 1.50 -6.78
C ILE A 207 -17.39 0.69 -5.53
N CYS A 208 -17.29 -0.63 -5.69
CA CYS A 208 -17.17 -1.59 -4.60
C CYS A 208 -15.72 -2.05 -4.42
N PHE A 209 -15.22 -1.97 -3.18
CA PHE A 209 -13.90 -2.49 -2.81
C PHE A 209 -13.87 -4.00 -2.57
N PHE A 210 -15.01 -4.57 -2.17
CA PHE A 210 -15.16 -5.98 -1.77
C PHE A 210 -16.26 -6.69 -2.55
N GLU A 211 -16.06 -7.98 -2.82
CA GLU A 211 -16.99 -8.81 -3.59
C GLU A 211 -18.24 -9.16 -2.77
N GLU A 212 -18.11 -9.30 -1.44
CA GLU A 212 -19.18 -9.62 -0.52
C GLU A 212 -20.24 -8.51 -0.48
N SER A 213 -19.81 -7.25 -0.37
CA SER A 213 -20.72 -6.09 -0.40
C SER A 213 -21.40 -5.94 -1.75
N LEU A 214 -20.65 -6.13 -2.84
CA LEU A 214 -21.18 -6.10 -4.20
C LEU A 214 -22.33 -7.10 -4.35
N LYS A 215 -22.08 -8.38 -4.02
CA LYS A 215 -23.09 -9.46 -4.11
C LYS A 215 -24.31 -9.17 -3.25
N TYR A 216 -24.11 -8.57 -2.08
CA TYR A 216 -25.22 -8.26 -1.17
C TYR A 216 -26.13 -7.16 -1.73
N PHE A 217 -25.55 -6.06 -2.23
CA PHE A 217 -26.26 -4.90 -2.76
C PHE A 217 -26.93 -5.19 -4.10
N MET A 218 -26.23 -5.84 -5.04
CA MET A 218 -26.77 -6.17 -6.37
C MET A 218 -28.04 -7.02 -6.33
N LYS A 219 -28.20 -7.85 -5.29
CA LYS A 219 -29.40 -8.68 -5.11
C LYS A 219 -30.63 -7.90 -4.67
N ARG A 220 -30.48 -6.64 -4.23
CA ARG A 220 -31.52 -5.90 -3.51
C ARG A 220 -31.86 -4.55 -4.10
N ILE A 221 -30.93 -3.94 -4.85
CA ILE A 221 -31.14 -2.65 -5.47
C ILE A 221 -30.64 -2.64 -6.91
N ASN A 222 -31.36 -1.90 -7.75
CA ASN A 222 -30.94 -1.64 -9.12
C ASN A 222 -29.92 -0.49 -9.11
N GLY A 223 -28.83 -0.66 -9.86
CA GLY A 223 -27.76 0.32 -9.95
C GLY A 223 -26.64 -0.15 -10.87
N GLU A 224 -25.69 0.72 -11.13
CA GLU A 224 -24.48 0.40 -11.90
C GLU A 224 -23.36 0.02 -10.93
N PHE A 225 -22.85 -1.20 -11.03
CA PHE A 225 -21.88 -1.73 -10.07
C PHE A 225 -20.53 -1.98 -10.72
N TYR A 226 -19.47 -1.48 -10.09
CA TYR A 226 -18.08 -1.65 -10.48
C TYR A 226 -17.29 -2.29 -9.35
N LEU A 227 -16.66 -3.43 -9.61
CA LEU A 227 -15.77 -4.09 -8.66
C LEU A 227 -14.31 -3.71 -8.94
N LEU A 228 -13.62 -3.26 -7.89
CA LEU A 228 -12.19 -2.99 -7.95
C LEU A 228 -11.38 -4.29 -7.85
N ASN A 229 -10.69 -4.67 -8.92
CA ASN A 229 -9.93 -5.93 -8.96
C ASN A 229 -8.58 -5.82 -8.27
N ASP A 230 -8.12 -6.88 -7.61
CA ASP A 230 -6.77 -6.92 -7.04
C ASP A 230 -5.69 -6.86 -8.14
N ASN A 231 -4.58 -6.17 -7.85
CA ASN A 231 -3.44 -6.17 -8.76
C ASN A 231 -2.76 -7.54 -8.77
N VAL A 232 -2.56 -8.08 -9.97
CA VAL A 232 -1.87 -9.35 -10.20
C VAL A 232 -0.51 -9.18 -10.86
N PHE A 233 -0.15 -7.94 -11.22
CA PHE A 233 1.03 -7.59 -11.99
C PHE A 233 2.17 -7.09 -11.10
N VAL A 234 3.29 -6.74 -11.73
CA VAL A 234 4.37 -6.01 -11.04
C VAL A 234 3.88 -4.60 -10.72
N GLU A 235 3.87 -4.26 -9.44
CA GLU A 235 3.37 -2.98 -8.92
C GLU A 235 4.38 -1.86 -9.01
N PHE A 236 5.67 -2.20 -8.94
CA PHE A 236 6.79 -1.27 -9.01
C PHE A 236 7.74 -1.67 -10.16
N PRO A 237 7.35 -1.44 -11.43
CA PRO A 237 8.19 -1.72 -12.61
C PRO A 237 9.63 -1.25 -12.47
N SER A 238 9.81 -0.02 -12.00
CA SER A 238 11.12 0.60 -11.94
C SER A 238 12.06 -0.04 -10.91
N PHE A 239 11.50 -0.50 -9.79
CA PHE A 239 12.22 -1.34 -8.85
C PHE A 239 12.53 -2.72 -9.46
N TYR A 240 11.56 -3.34 -10.14
CA TYR A 240 11.72 -4.66 -10.73
C TYR A 240 12.83 -4.71 -11.80
N ASP A 241 12.98 -3.66 -12.62
CA ASP A 241 14.02 -3.60 -13.65
C ASP A 241 15.43 -3.54 -13.03
N VAL A 242 15.61 -2.79 -11.94
CA VAL A 242 16.85 -2.78 -11.16
C VAL A 242 17.09 -4.16 -10.54
N GLN A 243 16.05 -4.76 -9.97
CA GLN A 243 16.13 -6.08 -9.35
C GLN A 243 16.49 -7.19 -10.34
N LEU A 244 15.97 -7.12 -11.57
CA LEU A 244 16.33 -8.05 -12.66
C LEU A 244 17.83 -7.97 -12.97
N SER A 245 18.36 -6.76 -13.04
CA SER A 245 19.79 -6.53 -13.32
C SER A 245 20.66 -7.06 -12.18
N LEU A 246 20.26 -6.81 -10.92
CA LEU A 246 20.92 -7.35 -9.74
C LEU A 246 20.83 -8.90 -9.66
N ASN A 247 19.69 -9.50 -10.02
CA ASN A 247 19.53 -10.96 -10.04
C ASN A 247 20.45 -11.66 -11.06
N GLN A 248 20.77 -10.97 -12.17
CA GLN A 248 21.73 -11.48 -13.17
C GLN A 248 23.17 -11.46 -12.63
N ILE A 249 23.48 -10.53 -11.72
CA ILE A 249 24.78 -10.45 -11.05
C ILE A 249 24.92 -11.56 -10.01
N ASP A 250 23.88 -11.73 -9.19
CA ASP A 250 23.84 -12.75 -8.14
C ASP A 250 22.40 -13.20 -7.84
N ARG A 251 22.19 -14.52 -7.70
CA ARG A 251 20.86 -15.10 -7.47
C ARG A 251 20.27 -14.79 -6.09
N ASN A 252 21.07 -14.29 -5.16
CA ASN A 252 20.64 -13.82 -3.85
C ASN A 252 19.88 -12.48 -3.91
N PHE A 253 19.90 -11.77 -5.04
CA PHE A 253 18.95 -10.67 -5.32
C PHE A 253 17.65 -11.26 -5.84
N LEU A 254 16.70 -11.50 -4.95
CA LEU A 254 15.47 -12.22 -5.27
C LEU A 254 14.53 -11.38 -6.13
N LEU A 255 13.69 -12.05 -6.92
CA LEU A 255 12.68 -11.40 -7.73
C LEU A 255 11.29 -11.56 -7.09
N PRO A 256 10.40 -10.57 -7.20
CA PRO A 256 9.02 -10.70 -6.74
C PRO A 256 8.29 -11.88 -7.41
N VAL A 257 7.57 -12.67 -6.62
CA VAL A 257 6.72 -13.79 -7.07
C VAL A 257 5.37 -13.26 -7.54
N PHE A 258 4.82 -13.79 -8.63
CA PHE A 258 3.47 -13.44 -9.09
C PHE A 258 2.38 -14.09 -8.24
N CYS A 259 1.26 -13.38 -8.07
CA CYS A 259 0.12 -13.89 -7.33
C CYS A 259 -0.62 -14.94 -8.17
N LYS A 260 -0.35 -16.24 -7.94
CA LYS A 260 -0.96 -17.36 -8.67
C LYS A 260 -2.46 -17.52 -8.38
N SER A 261 -2.96 -17.13 -7.21
CA SER A 261 -4.37 -17.26 -6.82
C SER A 261 -5.30 -16.44 -7.71
N ASN A 262 -4.87 -15.25 -8.14
CA ASN A 262 -5.70 -14.38 -8.97
C ASN A 262 -5.65 -14.74 -10.47
N LEU A 263 -4.68 -15.54 -10.93
CA LEU A 263 -4.66 -16.08 -12.31
C LEU A 263 -5.77 -17.12 -12.54
N LYS A 264 -6.10 -17.95 -11.53
CA LYS A 264 -7.26 -18.85 -11.57
C LYS A 264 -8.58 -18.07 -11.58
N MET A 265 -8.65 -17.00 -10.79
CA MET A 265 -9.81 -16.11 -10.74
C MET A 265 -10.01 -15.34 -12.06
N LYS A 266 -8.92 -14.84 -12.67
CA LYS A 266 -8.96 -14.19 -13.99
C LYS A 266 -9.39 -15.15 -15.10
N LYS A 267 -8.98 -16.42 -15.07
CA LYS A 267 -9.51 -17.45 -15.97
C LYS A 267 -11.00 -17.69 -15.77
N LYS A 268 -11.45 -17.78 -14.51
CA LYS A 268 -12.86 -18.02 -14.15
C LYS A 268 -13.77 -16.84 -14.54
N ILE A 269 -13.34 -15.60 -14.29
CA ILE A 269 -14.05 -14.37 -14.64
C ILE A 269 -14.09 -14.15 -16.15
N LYS A 270 -12.98 -14.39 -16.86
CA LYS A 270 -12.93 -14.26 -18.32
C LYS A 270 -13.78 -15.33 -19.01
N GLN A 271 -13.84 -16.53 -18.43
CA GLN A 271 -14.74 -17.59 -18.87
C GLN A 271 -16.21 -17.21 -18.65
N ILE A 272 -16.56 -16.66 -17.48
CA ILE A 272 -17.91 -16.15 -17.19
C ILE A 272 -18.30 -14.98 -18.13
N SER A 273 -17.37 -14.07 -18.47
CA SER A 273 -17.68 -12.97 -19.40
C SER A 273 -17.85 -13.44 -20.85
N LEU A 274 -17.04 -14.41 -21.29
CA LEU A 274 -17.14 -15.03 -22.62
C LEU A 274 -18.42 -15.87 -22.76
N GLU A 275 -18.78 -16.65 -21.74
CA GLU A 275 -20.03 -17.42 -21.70
C GLU A 275 -21.26 -16.51 -21.71
N ASN A 276 -21.19 -15.34 -21.06
CA ASN A 276 -22.26 -14.35 -21.10
C ASN A 276 -22.37 -13.63 -22.45
N GLN A 277 -21.25 -13.30 -23.11
CA GLN A 277 -21.26 -12.71 -24.46
C GLN A 277 -21.80 -13.68 -25.52
N MET A 278 -21.43 -14.96 -25.44
CA MET A 278 -21.96 -15.98 -26.36
C MET A 278 -23.45 -16.24 -26.13
N LYS A 279 -23.95 -16.19 -24.89
CA LYS A 279 -25.40 -16.32 -24.61
C LYS A 279 -26.20 -15.13 -25.14
N THR A 280 -25.73 -13.90 -25.02
CA THR A 280 -26.41 -12.73 -25.61
C THR A 280 -26.48 -12.78 -27.14
N GLU A 281 -25.47 -13.34 -27.83
CA GLU A 281 -25.50 -13.53 -29.29
C GLU A 281 -26.38 -14.71 -29.74
N LEU A 282 -26.57 -15.71 -28.88
CA LEU A 282 -27.47 -16.85 -29.11
C LEU A 282 -28.94 -16.52 -28.81
N ASP A 283 -29.21 -15.67 -27.81
CA ASP A 283 -30.56 -15.23 -27.44
C ASP A 283 -31.14 -14.20 -28.44
N GLU A 284 -30.31 -13.42 -29.13
CA GLU A 284 -30.75 -12.54 -30.23
C GLU A 284 -31.06 -13.29 -31.55
N LYS A 285 -30.59 -14.54 -31.72
CA LYS A 285 -30.78 -15.33 -32.95
C LYS A 285 -31.93 -16.34 -32.91
N ASN A 286 -32.54 -16.60 -31.75
CA ASN A 286 -33.55 -17.66 -31.60
C ASN A 286 -34.97 -17.16 -31.24
N PHE A 287 -35.39 -16.02 -31.78
CA PHE A 287 -36.81 -15.71 -31.92
C PHE A 287 -37.29 -16.11 -33.32
N HIS A 288 -37.46 -17.43 -33.56
CA HIS A 288 -38.51 -17.94 -34.44
C HIS A 288 -38.73 -19.47 -34.26
N THR A 289 -40.01 -19.81 -34.09
CA THR A 289 -40.70 -21.09 -34.40
C THR A 289 -40.50 -22.36 -33.53
N LYS A 290 -41.55 -22.63 -32.73
CA LYS A 290 -42.46 -23.81 -32.76
C LYS A 290 -41.94 -25.28 -32.62
N TYR A 291 -42.58 -25.96 -31.65
CA TYR A 291 -43.05 -27.36 -31.59
C TYR A 291 -42.18 -28.54 -31.07
N GLN A 292 -42.83 -29.28 -30.14
CA GLN A 292 -42.98 -30.74 -29.97
C GLN A 292 -41.89 -31.66 -29.35
N TYR A 293 -42.27 -32.21 -28.18
CA TYR A 293 -42.40 -33.64 -27.79
C TYR A 293 -41.19 -34.60 -27.67
N GLU A 294 -41.14 -35.20 -26.46
CA GLU A 294 -40.93 -36.63 -26.06
C GLU A 294 -39.56 -37.37 -25.99
N GLN A 295 -39.46 -38.06 -24.84
CA GLN A 295 -38.95 -39.42 -24.54
C GLN A 295 -37.47 -39.71 -24.22
N ASP A 296 -37.28 -40.06 -22.93
CA ASP A 296 -36.68 -41.28 -22.35
C ASP A 296 -35.38 -41.86 -22.92
N PHE A 297 -34.42 -42.17 -22.05
CA PHE A 297 -34.00 -43.56 -21.77
C PHE A 297 -33.07 -43.66 -20.55
N ASP A 298 -33.10 -44.86 -19.98
CA ASP A 298 -32.87 -45.29 -18.61
C ASP A 298 -31.52 -46.01 -18.41
N SER A 299 -31.19 -46.31 -17.14
CA SER A 299 -30.37 -47.46 -16.66
C SER A 299 -28.83 -47.45 -16.93
N ASP A 300 -27.92 -47.99 -16.10
CA ASP A 300 -28.00 -48.67 -14.81
C ASP A 300 -26.57 -48.92 -14.21
N ALA A 301 -26.56 -49.34 -12.94
CA ALA A 301 -25.55 -50.14 -12.20
C ALA A 301 -24.25 -49.44 -11.69
N ASN A 302 -24.09 -49.13 -10.40
CA ASN A 302 -23.93 -49.97 -9.18
C ASN A 302 -22.65 -50.83 -9.13
N ASP A 303 -21.70 -50.46 -8.25
CA ASP A 303 -21.18 -51.40 -7.25
C ASP A 303 -20.52 -50.75 -6.02
N LYS A 304 -20.60 -51.47 -4.89
CA LYS A 304 -20.62 -51.00 -3.49
C LYS A 304 -19.28 -51.01 -2.75
N ILE A 305 -19.07 -49.93 -1.98
CA ILE A 305 -18.78 -49.83 -0.53
C ILE A 305 -17.53 -50.54 0.06
N GLU A 306 -16.60 -49.73 0.60
CA GLU A 306 -16.02 -49.96 1.93
C GLU A 306 -15.73 -48.62 2.67
N ASN A 307 -16.10 -48.58 3.94
CA ASN A 307 -16.23 -47.39 4.80
C ASN A 307 -14.91 -46.87 5.37
N THR A 308 -14.61 -45.57 5.19
CA THR A 308 -13.95 -44.76 6.22
C THR A 308 -14.56 -43.36 6.29
N ARG A 309 -15.06 -42.99 7.47
CA ARG A 309 -15.61 -41.66 7.78
C ARG A 309 -14.56 -40.57 7.52
N LYS A 310 -14.79 -39.71 6.53
CA LYS A 310 -14.18 -38.37 6.43
C LYS A 310 -15.28 -37.35 6.18
N PHE A 311 -15.24 -36.29 6.96
CA PHE A 311 -16.19 -35.20 7.05
C PHE A 311 -16.64 -34.67 5.67
N ASN A 312 -17.95 -34.73 5.44
CA ASN A 312 -18.63 -33.98 4.39
C ASN A 312 -18.50 -32.48 4.67
N ALA A 313 -17.65 -31.80 3.90
CA ALA A 313 -17.83 -30.38 3.64
C ALA A 313 -18.87 -30.25 2.51
N ASN A 314 -20.15 -30.42 2.87
CA ASN A 314 -21.25 -29.91 2.07
C ASN A 314 -21.12 -28.39 2.02
N THR A 315 -20.37 -27.89 1.05
CA THR A 315 -20.48 -26.49 0.63
C THR A 315 -21.38 -26.49 -0.59
N THR A 316 -22.66 -26.37 -0.31
CA THR A 316 -23.73 -26.12 -1.28
C THR A 316 -23.35 -24.88 -2.08
N TYR A 317 -22.83 -25.04 -3.29
CA TYR A 317 -22.81 -23.95 -4.24
C TYR A 317 -24.24 -23.80 -4.74
N TYR A 318 -24.98 -22.88 -4.14
CA TYR A 318 -26.18 -22.37 -4.77
C TYR A 318 -25.79 -21.83 -6.14
N GLN A 319 -26.39 -22.44 -7.15
CA GLN A 319 -26.53 -21.93 -8.50
C GLN A 319 -27.11 -20.52 -8.40
N ILE A 320 -26.25 -19.50 -8.57
CA ILE A 320 -26.70 -18.11 -8.72
C ILE A 320 -26.74 -17.87 -10.22
N GLU A 321 -27.93 -18.09 -10.76
CA GLU A 321 -28.29 -17.73 -12.12
C GLU A 321 -28.24 -16.19 -12.27
N ASN A 322 -27.53 -15.75 -13.30
CA ASN A 322 -27.60 -14.44 -13.95
C ASN A 322 -27.62 -13.18 -13.06
N ILE A 323 -26.44 -12.71 -12.66
CA ILE A 323 -26.27 -11.33 -12.17
C ILE A 323 -24.96 -10.77 -12.75
N SER A 324 -25.06 -9.98 -13.82
CA SER A 324 -23.89 -9.41 -14.49
C SER A 324 -23.31 -8.27 -13.64
N THR A 325 -22.06 -8.44 -13.18
CA THR A 325 -21.21 -7.27 -12.93
C THR A 325 -21.12 -6.53 -14.26
N LYS A 326 -21.40 -5.22 -14.29
CA LYS A 326 -21.30 -4.48 -15.55
C LYS A 326 -19.86 -4.56 -16.06
N GLU A 327 -18.88 -4.19 -15.23
CA GLU A 327 -17.45 -4.22 -15.61
C GLU A 327 -16.52 -4.37 -14.39
N ILE A 328 -15.34 -4.95 -14.61
CA ILE A 328 -14.25 -5.08 -13.63
C ILE A 328 -13.15 -4.06 -13.96
N LEU A 329 -12.74 -3.27 -12.96
CA LEU A 329 -11.68 -2.27 -13.11
C LEU A 329 -10.32 -2.84 -12.67
N GLU A 330 -9.31 -2.69 -13.54
CA GLU A 330 -7.93 -3.06 -13.28
C GLU A 330 -7.09 -1.81 -12.92
N SER A 331 -5.94 -2.02 -12.27
CA SER A 331 -5.09 -0.91 -11.80
C SER A 331 -4.74 0.07 -12.92
N ASN A 332 -4.89 1.37 -12.64
CA ASN A 332 -4.74 2.51 -13.55
C ASN A 332 -5.81 2.66 -14.64
N ASP A 333 -6.86 1.84 -14.65
CA ASP A 333 -8.05 2.10 -15.48
C ASP A 333 -8.71 3.41 -15.07
N LYS A 334 -9.34 4.09 -16.04
CA LYS A 334 -10.09 5.32 -15.83
C LYS A 334 -11.54 5.15 -16.26
N LEU A 335 -12.47 5.47 -15.36
CA LEU A 335 -13.89 5.62 -15.65
C LEU A 335 -14.18 7.11 -15.90
N ILE A 336 -14.39 7.46 -17.17
CA ILE A 336 -14.49 8.84 -17.65
C ILE A 336 -15.96 9.19 -17.87
N PHE A 337 -16.47 10.20 -17.18
CA PHE A 337 -17.85 10.66 -17.34
C PHE A 337 -17.95 11.76 -18.39
N GLN A 338 -18.88 11.58 -19.33
CA GLN A 338 -19.14 12.48 -20.44
C GLN A 338 -20.33 13.40 -20.14
N LYS A 339 -20.41 14.51 -20.89
CA LYS A 339 -21.47 15.52 -20.72
C LYS A 339 -22.88 15.02 -21.01
N ASN A 340 -23.05 13.95 -21.76
CA ASN A 340 -24.36 13.36 -22.08
C ASN A 340 -24.83 12.32 -21.02
N ASN A 341 -24.27 12.33 -19.81
CA ASN A 341 -24.49 11.30 -18.78
C ASN A 341 -24.10 9.86 -19.21
N SER A 342 -23.30 9.70 -20.27
CA SER A 342 -22.62 8.44 -20.58
C SER A 342 -21.22 8.39 -19.96
N TYR A 343 -20.61 7.21 -19.97
CA TYR A 343 -19.24 7.01 -19.50
C TYR A 343 -18.44 6.16 -20.47
N GLU A 344 -17.11 6.25 -20.36
CA GLU A 344 -16.16 5.46 -21.12
C GLU A 344 -15.12 4.88 -20.16
N ILE A 345 -14.77 3.60 -20.32
CA ILE A 345 -13.64 3.00 -19.63
C ILE A 345 -12.41 3.04 -20.52
N LYS A 346 -11.38 3.77 -20.06
CA LYS A 346 -10.05 3.73 -20.65
C LYS A 346 -9.18 2.72 -19.92
N LYS A 347 -8.92 1.57 -20.56
CA LYS A 347 -8.02 0.53 -20.06
C LYS A 347 -6.55 0.93 -20.21
N ASN A 348 -5.72 0.58 -19.22
CA ASN A 348 -4.27 0.82 -19.30
C ASN A 348 -3.53 -0.44 -19.79
N PRO A 349 -2.58 -0.34 -20.77
CA PRO A 349 -1.80 -1.49 -21.22
C PRO A 349 -1.06 -2.21 -20.09
N GLN A 350 -1.14 -3.54 -20.11
CA GLN A 350 -0.52 -4.41 -19.11
C GLN A 350 0.86 -4.87 -19.57
N ILE A 351 1.86 -4.66 -18.73
CA ILE A 351 3.22 -5.17 -18.96
C ILE A 351 3.29 -6.60 -18.42
N LYS A 352 3.72 -7.54 -19.27
CA LYS A 352 3.91 -8.95 -18.91
C LYS A 352 5.34 -9.18 -18.45
N TYR A 353 5.51 -9.79 -17.27
CA TYR A 353 6.80 -10.09 -16.67
C TYR A 353 6.98 -11.60 -16.45
N LYS A 354 8.23 -12.07 -16.34
CA LYS A 354 8.56 -13.51 -16.17
C LYS A 354 8.53 -13.94 -14.70
N GLU A 355 7.86 -15.06 -14.42
CA GLU A 355 7.69 -15.57 -13.05
C GLU A 355 9.02 -15.96 -12.41
N ALA A 356 9.23 -15.48 -11.19
CA ALA A 356 10.40 -15.80 -10.39
C ALA A 356 10.24 -17.14 -9.66
N LYS A 357 11.33 -17.92 -9.59
CA LYS A 357 11.49 -19.07 -8.68
C LYS A 357 12.59 -18.74 -7.68
N ASN A 358 12.21 -18.20 -6.52
CA ASN A 358 13.14 -17.93 -5.43
C ASN A 358 13.45 -19.22 -4.68
N VAL A 359 14.73 -19.54 -4.47
CA VAL A 359 15.14 -20.68 -3.63
C VAL A 359 15.15 -20.21 -2.19
N GLN A 360 14.33 -20.83 -1.33
CA GLN A 360 14.39 -20.57 0.11
C GLN A 360 15.61 -21.25 0.70
N ARG A 361 16.39 -20.50 1.47
CA ARG A 361 17.54 -21.00 2.22
C ARG A 361 17.45 -20.47 3.66
N PRO A 362 17.30 -21.36 4.67
CA PRO A 362 17.32 -20.93 6.07
C PRO A 362 18.73 -20.48 6.47
N HIS A 363 18.85 -19.77 7.60
CA HIS A 363 20.08 -19.11 8.07
C HIS A 363 20.51 -17.97 7.15
N SER A 364 19.58 -17.05 6.95
CA SER A 364 19.75 -15.93 6.02
C SER A 364 19.16 -14.64 6.55
N ILE A 365 19.66 -13.52 6.02
CA ILE A 365 19.20 -12.17 6.30
C ILE A 365 18.58 -11.63 5.01
N LEU A 366 17.27 -11.40 5.01
CA LEU A 366 16.52 -10.88 3.89
C LEU A 366 16.16 -9.41 4.14
N PHE A 367 16.61 -8.52 3.26
CA PHE A 367 16.24 -7.11 3.30
C PHE A 367 14.89 -6.93 2.57
N LEU A 368 13.83 -6.58 3.28
CA LEU A 368 12.53 -6.26 2.68
C LEU A 368 12.45 -4.80 2.25
N GLY A 369 13.20 -3.93 2.92
CA GLY A 369 13.35 -2.52 2.58
C GLY A 369 14.68 -1.97 3.09
N THR A 370 15.24 -1.03 2.34
CA THR A 370 16.63 -0.56 2.50
C THR A 370 16.78 0.97 2.38
N GLY A 371 15.68 1.70 2.30
CA GLY A 371 15.64 3.16 2.17
C GLY A 371 15.35 3.85 3.50
N CYS A 372 15.84 5.08 3.62
CA CYS A 372 15.63 5.97 4.76
C CYS A 372 14.44 6.93 4.55
N ALA A 373 13.73 7.24 5.63
CA ALA A 373 12.71 8.27 5.83
C ALA A 373 11.42 8.14 5.00
N VAL A 374 11.53 8.02 3.68
CA VAL A 374 10.37 8.01 2.75
C VAL A 374 10.63 6.97 1.67
N PRO A 375 9.65 6.10 1.34
CA PRO A 375 9.84 5.13 0.27
C PRO A 375 10.07 5.86 -1.06
N SER A 376 11.04 5.36 -1.84
CA SER A 376 11.30 5.85 -3.19
C SER A 376 10.80 4.89 -4.25
N LYS A 377 10.96 5.33 -5.49
CA LYS A 377 10.77 4.53 -6.69
C LYS A 377 11.52 3.19 -6.64
N TYR A 378 12.69 3.17 -6.00
CA TYR A 378 13.61 2.03 -6.01
C TYR A 378 13.72 1.29 -4.68
N ARG A 379 13.52 1.96 -3.54
CA ARG A 379 13.68 1.34 -2.21
C ARG A 379 12.45 1.59 -1.34
N ASN A 380 12.01 0.56 -0.63
CA ASN A 380 11.08 0.69 0.48
C ASN A 380 11.80 1.12 1.75
N VAL A 381 11.05 1.57 2.74
CA VAL A 381 11.56 1.87 4.09
C VAL A 381 11.98 0.61 4.85
N SER A 382 12.76 0.79 5.92
CA SER A 382 13.43 -0.24 6.71
C SER A 382 12.57 -1.43 7.11
N SER A 383 12.97 -2.62 6.68
CA SER A 383 12.59 -3.87 7.33
C SER A 383 13.50 -5.01 6.89
N ILE A 384 13.94 -5.83 7.84
CA ILE A 384 14.86 -6.93 7.62
C ILE A 384 14.34 -8.18 8.35
N ILE A 385 14.37 -9.33 7.67
CA ILE A 385 14.09 -10.64 8.28
C ILE A 385 15.39 -11.39 8.48
N PHE A 386 15.70 -11.75 9.72
CA PHE A 386 16.70 -12.77 10.02
C PHE A 386 16.01 -14.12 10.19
N GLU A 387 16.20 -15.04 9.24
CA GLU A 387 15.56 -16.35 9.21
C GLU A 387 16.56 -17.45 9.61
N CYS A 388 16.25 -18.20 10.66
CA CYS A 388 16.88 -19.45 11.05
C CYS A 388 16.04 -20.66 10.59
N LYS A 389 16.48 -21.88 10.88
CA LYS A 389 15.76 -23.11 10.47
C LYS A 389 14.30 -23.15 10.98
N LYS A 390 14.09 -22.83 12.26
CA LYS A 390 12.79 -22.93 12.96
C LYS A 390 12.24 -21.60 13.45
N SER A 391 13.09 -20.60 13.59
CA SER A 391 12.76 -19.27 14.10
C SER A 391 13.11 -18.19 13.07
N ALA A 392 12.48 -17.04 13.20
CA ALA A 392 12.83 -15.85 12.44
C ALA A 392 12.59 -14.60 13.29
N PHE A 393 13.20 -13.49 12.90
CA PHE A 393 13.15 -12.22 13.59
C PHE A 393 12.91 -11.11 12.58
N ILE A 394 12.09 -10.11 12.94
CA ILE A 394 11.95 -8.89 12.16
C ILE A 394 12.75 -7.79 12.86
N LEU A 395 13.67 -7.15 12.14
CA LEU A 395 14.40 -5.96 12.56
C LEU A 395 13.82 -4.77 11.81
N ASP A 396 13.14 -3.91 12.54
CA ASP A 396 12.26 -2.85 12.04
C ASP A 396 11.14 -3.33 11.10
N CYS A 397 10.03 -2.62 11.16
CA CYS A 397 8.80 -2.96 10.48
C CYS A 397 8.18 -1.71 9.86
N GLY A 398 8.92 -1.05 8.97
CA GLY A 398 8.46 0.10 8.22
C GLY A 398 7.21 -0.19 7.37
N GLU A 399 6.61 0.87 6.83
CA GLU A 399 5.44 0.78 5.95
C GLU A 399 5.65 -0.26 4.83
N ASP A 400 4.60 -1.05 4.55
CA ASP A 400 4.53 -2.04 3.48
C ASP A 400 5.29 -3.37 3.75
N THR A 401 5.84 -3.56 4.95
CA THR A 401 6.59 -4.77 5.35
C THR A 401 5.81 -6.07 5.10
N LEU A 402 4.53 -6.15 5.51
CA LEU A 402 3.70 -7.34 5.30
C LEU A 402 3.59 -7.70 3.81
N PHE A 403 3.44 -6.70 2.95
CA PHE A 403 3.23 -6.92 1.54
C PHE A 403 4.54 -7.15 0.80
N GLN A 404 5.66 -6.59 1.27
CA GLN A 404 7.01 -6.98 0.83
C GLN A 404 7.28 -8.47 1.10
N ILE A 405 6.84 -8.99 2.26
CA ILE A 405 6.84 -10.45 2.54
C ILE A 405 6.01 -11.20 1.50
N MET A 406 4.76 -10.78 1.25
CA MET A 406 3.91 -11.42 0.24
C MET A 406 4.50 -11.37 -1.17
N ARG A 407 5.23 -10.29 -1.52
CA ARG A 407 5.90 -10.16 -2.82
C ARG A 407 7.03 -11.15 -2.98
N ILE A 408 7.77 -11.49 -1.92
CA ILE A 408 8.91 -12.42 -2.00
C ILE A 408 8.56 -13.87 -1.77
N TYR A 409 7.72 -14.14 -0.76
CA TYR A 409 7.35 -15.51 -0.40
C TYR A 409 6.11 -16.01 -1.16
N GLY A 410 5.29 -15.10 -1.70
CA GLY A 410 4.01 -15.44 -2.33
C GLY A 410 2.90 -15.84 -1.34
N ASN A 411 3.23 -15.97 -0.06
CA ASN A 411 2.32 -16.25 1.04
C ASN A 411 2.85 -15.61 2.34
N LEU A 412 2.19 -15.89 3.47
CA LEU A 412 2.54 -15.35 4.79
C LEU A 412 3.04 -16.44 5.76
N ASP A 413 3.45 -17.62 5.28
CA ASP A 413 3.84 -18.73 6.15
C ASP A 413 5.09 -18.41 7.00
N ILE A 414 5.96 -17.53 6.51
CA ILE A 414 7.13 -17.05 7.28
C ILE A 414 6.71 -16.41 8.61
N LEU A 415 5.53 -15.79 8.70
CA LEU A 415 5.03 -15.18 9.94
C LEU A 415 4.88 -16.20 11.07
N LYS A 416 4.64 -17.48 10.76
CA LYS A 416 4.55 -18.56 11.77
C LYS A 416 5.90 -18.89 12.41
N LYS A 417 7.02 -18.54 11.75
CA LYS A 417 8.37 -18.71 12.28
C LYS A 417 8.85 -17.51 13.09
N ILE A 418 8.24 -16.34 12.92
CA ILE A 418 8.70 -15.11 13.56
C ILE A 418 8.48 -15.21 15.07
N LYS A 419 9.58 -15.22 15.83
CA LYS A 419 9.58 -15.32 17.29
C LYS A 419 9.59 -13.95 17.95
N ALA A 420 10.32 -13.00 17.36
CA ALA A 420 10.38 -11.63 17.85
C ALA A 420 10.39 -10.59 16.73
N ILE A 421 9.77 -9.45 17.02
CA ILE A 421 9.86 -8.22 16.23
C ILE A 421 10.62 -7.20 17.09
N ILE A 422 11.71 -6.66 16.58
CA ILE A 422 12.55 -5.68 17.26
C ILE A 422 12.43 -4.36 16.49
N ILE A 423 11.91 -3.34 17.14
CA ILE A 423 11.83 -1.97 16.62
C ILE A 423 12.92 -1.15 17.29
N SER A 424 13.80 -0.58 16.48
CA SER A 424 14.98 0.15 16.96
C SER A 424 14.62 1.46 17.67
N HIS A 425 13.67 2.24 17.13
CA HIS A 425 13.38 3.59 17.61
C HIS A 425 12.01 4.12 17.06
N PRO A 426 11.51 5.29 17.51
CA PRO A 426 10.17 5.78 17.19
C PRO A 426 9.98 6.50 15.85
N HIS A 427 10.93 6.48 14.91
CA HIS A 427 10.70 7.11 13.60
C HIS A 427 9.80 6.24 12.71
N ALA A 428 8.92 6.92 11.96
CA ALA A 428 7.82 6.33 11.20
C ALA A 428 8.26 5.24 10.20
N ASP A 429 9.39 5.45 9.54
CA ASP A 429 9.99 4.53 8.57
C ASP A 429 10.46 3.21 9.17
N HIS A 430 10.46 3.05 10.50
CA HIS A 430 10.88 1.84 11.20
C HIS A 430 9.74 1.05 11.84
N TYR A 431 8.52 1.59 11.94
CA TYR A 431 7.43 0.89 12.65
C TYR A 431 6.04 0.95 12.00
N LEU A 432 5.79 1.83 11.03
CA LEU A 432 4.41 2.03 10.53
C LEU A 432 3.74 0.77 9.95
N GLY A 433 4.49 -0.21 9.47
CA GLY A 433 3.94 -1.49 8.97
C GLY A 433 3.64 -2.53 10.05
N ILE A 434 4.01 -2.27 11.32
CA ILE A 434 3.86 -3.25 12.41
C ILE A 434 2.40 -3.65 12.63
N ILE A 435 1.46 -2.70 12.48
CA ILE A 435 0.03 -2.95 12.69
C ILE A 435 -0.49 -3.98 11.69
N SER A 436 -0.12 -3.87 10.41
CA SER A 436 -0.52 -4.83 9.38
C SER A 436 0.07 -6.21 9.63
N VAL A 437 1.32 -6.29 10.07
CA VAL A 437 1.98 -7.56 10.42
C VAL A 437 1.27 -8.22 11.62
N LEU A 438 1.02 -7.48 12.70
CA LEU A 438 0.40 -8.00 13.92
C LEU A 438 -1.04 -8.47 13.70
N ARG A 439 -1.80 -7.85 12.78
CA ARG A 439 -3.13 -8.34 12.36
C ARG A 439 -3.11 -9.76 11.78
N LYS A 440 -1.95 -10.27 11.36
CA LYS A 440 -1.75 -11.61 10.79
C LYS A 440 -0.99 -12.57 11.73
N MET A 441 -0.64 -12.12 12.93
CA MET A 441 0.18 -12.88 13.88
C MET A 441 -0.54 -13.11 15.20
N LYS A 442 -0.05 -14.09 15.95
CA LYS A 442 -0.41 -14.40 17.34
C LYS A 442 0.86 -14.88 18.04
N ASN A 443 0.96 -14.65 19.36
CA ASN A 443 2.05 -15.17 20.21
C ASN A 443 3.44 -14.78 19.69
N VAL A 444 3.74 -13.49 19.66
CA VAL A 444 5.05 -12.95 19.24
C VAL A 444 5.58 -12.02 20.33
N LEU A 445 6.89 -12.04 20.52
CA LEU A 445 7.58 -11.10 21.41
C LEU A 445 7.89 -9.81 20.64
N ILE A 446 7.62 -8.66 21.25
CA ILE A 446 7.84 -7.35 20.63
C ILE A 446 8.80 -6.58 21.52
N PHE A 447 9.98 -6.26 21.01
CA PHE A 447 10.98 -5.45 21.70
C PHE A 447 11.07 -4.09 21.03
N GLY A 448 10.98 -3.01 21.79
CA GLY A 448 11.19 -1.68 21.27
C GLY A 448 10.96 -0.60 22.32
N PRO A 449 10.85 0.66 21.91
CA PRO A 449 10.56 1.75 22.84
C PRO A 449 9.13 1.65 23.42
N LYS A 450 8.94 2.16 24.65
CA LYS A 450 7.68 2.14 25.39
C LYS A 450 6.40 2.44 24.59
N PHE A 451 6.45 3.37 23.64
CA PHE A 451 5.27 3.78 22.86
C PHE A 451 4.56 2.63 22.15
N LEU A 452 5.27 1.52 21.88
CA LEU A 452 4.69 0.35 21.20
C LEU A 452 3.58 -0.30 22.01
N SER A 453 3.67 -0.33 23.35
CA SER A 453 2.59 -0.87 24.21
C SER A 453 1.32 -0.05 24.00
N ASP A 454 1.44 1.27 24.18
CA ASP A 454 0.34 2.22 24.02
C ASP A 454 -0.23 2.16 22.58
N LEU A 455 0.63 2.08 21.55
CA LEU A 455 0.20 1.97 20.15
C LEU A 455 -0.61 0.69 19.90
N ILE A 456 -0.12 -0.45 20.38
CA ILE A 456 -0.75 -1.76 20.16
C ILE A 456 -2.09 -1.83 20.89
N GLU A 457 -2.16 -1.34 22.12
CA GLU A 457 -3.40 -1.30 22.91
C GLU A 457 -4.50 -0.46 22.23
N LEU A 458 -4.13 0.63 21.53
CA LEU A 458 -5.08 1.44 20.77
C LEU A 458 -5.65 0.72 19.54
N TYR A 459 -4.88 -0.16 18.91
CA TYR A 459 -5.30 -0.90 17.71
C TYR A 459 -5.97 -2.25 18.04
N PHE A 460 -5.57 -2.90 19.12
CA PHE A 460 -5.95 -4.26 19.46
C PHE A 460 -6.58 -4.33 20.85
N GLU A 461 -7.92 -4.37 20.91
CA GLU A 461 -8.66 -4.51 22.18
C GLU A 461 -8.27 -5.79 22.95
N LYS A 462 -7.89 -6.85 22.23
CA LYS A 462 -7.37 -8.10 22.78
C LYS A 462 -6.25 -8.62 21.90
N HIS A 463 -5.11 -8.95 22.50
CA HIS A 463 -3.99 -9.59 21.83
C HIS A 463 -3.28 -10.60 22.72
N THR A 464 -2.42 -11.42 22.11
CA THR A 464 -1.55 -12.39 22.80
C THR A 464 -0.06 -12.05 22.64
N PHE A 465 0.23 -10.81 22.24
CA PHE A 465 1.60 -10.31 22.10
C PHE A 465 2.19 -9.98 23.47
N GLU A 466 3.47 -10.29 23.66
CA GLU A 466 4.25 -9.86 24.83
C GLU A 466 5.15 -8.71 24.41
N ILE A 467 5.03 -7.55 25.06
CA ILE A 467 5.69 -6.31 24.65
C ILE A 467 6.70 -5.92 25.73
N PHE A 468 7.94 -5.70 25.33
CA PHE A 468 9.05 -5.36 26.20
C PHE A 468 9.62 -3.99 25.84
N ASP A 469 9.60 -3.07 26.80
CA ASP A 469 10.34 -1.82 26.70
C ASP A 469 11.84 -2.10 26.85
N ILE A 470 12.62 -1.84 25.79
CA ILE A 470 14.05 -2.11 25.76
C ILE A 470 14.79 -1.34 26.88
N GLU A 471 14.30 -0.17 27.28
CA GLU A 471 14.95 0.62 28.34
C GLU A 471 15.01 -0.13 29.69
N ASN A 472 14.04 -1.02 29.95
CA ASN A 472 13.97 -1.79 31.20
C ASN A 472 15.09 -2.84 31.35
N PHE A 473 15.86 -3.13 30.29
CA PHE A 473 16.99 -4.06 30.36
C PHE A 473 18.30 -3.39 30.79
N PHE A 474 18.35 -2.06 30.91
CA PHE A 474 19.57 -1.33 31.25
C PHE A 474 19.70 -1.06 32.76
N ASN A 475 20.73 -1.65 33.39
CA ASN A 475 21.08 -1.42 34.79
C ASN A 475 22.37 -0.59 34.91
N SER A 476 22.38 0.66 34.40
CA SER A 476 23.55 1.57 34.32
C SER A 476 24.75 1.13 33.45
N SER A 477 24.67 -0.04 32.83
CA SER A 477 25.68 -0.56 31.90
C SER A 477 25.50 0.00 30.48
N LEU A 478 26.59 0.02 29.69
CA LEU A 478 26.57 0.41 28.27
C LEU A 478 25.77 -0.59 27.41
N ILE A 479 25.86 -1.87 27.76
CA ILE A 479 25.09 -2.96 27.17
C ILE A 479 24.02 -3.39 28.16
N SER A 480 22.83 -3.72 27.66
CA SER A 480 21.73 -4.21 28.46
C SER A 480 22.03 -5.57 29.09
N SER A 481 21.28 -5.92 30.13
CA SER A 481 21.19 -7.32 30.56
C SER A 481 20.57 -8.13 29.42
N PRO A 482 21.12 -9.30 29.06
CA PRO A 482 20.60 -10.05 27.93
C PRO A 482 19.24 -10.66 28.24
N PHE A 483 18.30 -10.56 27.30
CA PHE A 483 17.12 -11.41 27.30
C PHE A 483 17.50 -12.78 26.77
N LYS A 484 17.22 -13.84 27.53
CA LYS A 484 17.54 -15.21 27.14
C LYS A 484 16.27 -16.05 27.02
N SER A 485 16.11 -16.68 25.87
CA SER A 485 15.14 -17.76 25.65
C SER A 485 15.88 -19.07 25.42
N GLU A 486 15.15 -20.17 25.22
CA GLU A 486 15.76 -21.45 24.84
C GLU A 486 16.38 -21.43 23.43
N GLU A 487 15.88 -20.58 22.51
CA GLU A 487 16.28 -20.58 21.09
C GLU A 487 17.26 -19.44 20.72
N PHE A 488 17.25 -18.34 21.48
CA PHE A 488 18.04 -17.14 21.17
C PHE A 488 18.30 -16.25 22.39
N GLU A 489 19.33 -15.42 22.28
CA GLU A 489 19.68 -14.37 23.23
C GLU A 489 19.69 -13.01 22.52
N LEU A 490 19.13 -11.98 23.19
CA LEU A 490 19.14 -10.59 22.73
C LEU A 490 19.90 -9.72 23.72
N ALA A 491 20.79 -8.87 23.20
CA ALA A 491 21.42 -7.80 23.97
C ALA A 491 21.30 -6.48 23.22
N PHE A 492 21.20 -5.38 23.95
CA PHE A 492 20.95 -4.06 23.37
C PHE A 492 22.02 -3.05 23.80
N SER A 493 22.26 -2.04 22.97
CA SER A 493 22.95 -0.81 23.35
C SER A 493 22.08 0.39 22.98
N ARG A 494 22.32 1.55 23.61
CA ARG A 494 21.69 2.79 23.16
C ARG A 494 22.36 3.28 21.88
N ALA A 495 21.58 3.85 20.98
CA ALA A 495 22.05 4.47 19.74
C ALA A 495 22.07 5.99 19.87
N ASP A 496 23.09 6.67 19.33
CA ASP A 496 23.09 8.14 19.24
C ASP A 496 22.29 8.60 18.01
N HIS A 497 20.98 8.73 18.21
CA HIS A 497 20.04 9.19 17.19
C HIS A 497 18.92 10.05 17.81
N CYS A 498 17.75 9.49 18.08
CA CYS A 498 16.70 10.15 18.86
C CYS A 498 16.54 9.49 20.24
N LYS A 499 15.69 10.07 21.11
CA LYS A 499 15.44 9.49 22.43
C LYS A 499 14.82 8.10 22.27
N ASN A 500 15.28 7.15 23.10
CA ASN A 500 14.86 5.74 23.04
C ASN A 500 15.19 5.07 21.69
N SER A 501 16.41 5.29 21.19
CA SER A 501 16.96 4.58 20.04
C SER A 501 17.92 3.49 20.50
N TYR A 502 17.84 2.31 19.89
CA TYR A 502 18.61 1.15 20.31
C TYR A 502 19.22 0.39 19.13
N SER A 503 20.37 -0.20 19.39
CA SER A 503 20.97 -1.25 18.56
C SER A 503 20.79 -2.61 19.23
N VAL A 504 20.80 -3.70 18.45
CA VAL A 504 20.56 -5.05 18.96
C VAL A 504 21.62 -6.03 18.47
N ARG A 505 22.04 -6.96 19.34
CA ARG A 505 22.73 -8.20 19.00
C ARG A 505 21.78 -9.36 19.20
N ILE A 506 21.69 -10.22 18.20
CA ILE A 506 20.95 -11.49 18.27
C ILE A 506 21.96 -12.62 18.20
N TYR A 507 21.93 -13.50 19.20
CA TYR A 507 22.69 -14.73 19.21
C TYR A 507 21.75 -15.93 19.10
N THR A 508 22.07 -16.86 18.22
CA THR A 508 21.37 -18.13 18.03
C THR A 508 22.39 -19.27 17.94
N GLU A 509 21.94 -20.52 18.03
CA GLU A 509 22.81 -21.68 17.81
C GLU A 509 23.47 -21.70 16.41
N PHE A 510 22.95 -20.94 15.45
CA PHE A 510 23.42 -20.92 14.06
C PHE A 510 24.31 -19.73 13.70
N GLY A 511 24.51 -18.81 14.63
CA GLY A 511 25.31 -17.62 14.41
C GLY A 511 24.76 -16.39 15.13
N SER A 512 25.55 -15.32 15.01
CA SER A 512 25.34 -14.06 15.69
C SER A 512 25.28 -12.91 14.70
N ILE A 513 24.28 -12.04 14.88
CA ILE A 513 24.15 -10.82 14.09
C ILE A 513 24.04 -9.60 15.01
N SER A 514 24.43 -8.44 14.51
CA SER A 514 24.13 -7.15 15.13
C SER A 514 23.43 -6.23 14.13
N TYR A 515 22.57 -5.35 14.64
CA TYR A 515 21.85 -4.35 13.86
C TYR A 515 21.90 -3.01 14.57
N SER A 516 22.36 -1.98 13.86
CA SER A 516 22.60 -0.65 14.42
C SER A 516 21.31 0.09 14.78
N GLY A 517 20.21 -0.14 14.03
CA GLY A 517 19.18 0.88 13.88
C GLY A 517 19.76 2.14 13.24
N ASP A 518 19.13 3.29 13.47
CA ASP A 518 19.69 4.58 13.09
C ASP A 518 20.60 5.11 14.18
N THR A 519 21.81 5.51 13.81
CA THR A 519 22.83 5.91 14.77
C THR A 519 24.00 6.66 14.15
N ARG A 520 24.54 7.64 14.88
CA ARG A 520 25.95 8.02 14.73
C ARG A 520 26.87 6.87 15.17
N PRO A 521 28.10 6.79 14.66
CA PRO A 521 29.07 5.80 15.14
C PRO A 521 29.27 5.90 16.66
N THR A 522 29.10 4.79 17.36
CA THR A 522 29.28 4.72 18.83
C THR A 522 30.19 3.59 19.23
N LYS A 523 30.93 3.77 20.34
CA LYS A 523 31.72 2.70 20.97
C LYS A 523 30.83 1.57 21.48
N ASP A 524 29.62 1.91 21.92
CA ASP A 524 28.67 0.95 22.46
C ASP A 524 28.23 -0.04 21.38
N PHE A 525 27.95 0.42 20.16
CA PHE A 525 27.63 -0.47 19.05
C PHE A 525 28.84 -1.29 18.58
N ILE A 526 30.05 -0.72 18.59
CA ILE A 526 31.30 -1.46 18.31
C ILE A 526 31.43 -2.64 19.29
N PHE A 527 31.25 -2.39 20.59
CA PHE A 527 31.36 -3.41 21.63
C PHE A 527 30.22 -4.43 21.55
N LEU A 528 28.98 -3.98 21.33
CA LEU A 528 27.83 -4.88 21.11
C LEU A 528 28.07 -5.83 19.94
N SER A 529 28.70 -5.32 18.88
CA SER A 529 28.97 -6.05 17.63
C SER A 529 30.27 -6.84 17.63
N GLN A 530 30.96 -6.94 18.78
CA GLN A 530 32.27 -7.56 18.84
C GLN A 530 32.23 -9.02 18.34
N ASN A 531 33.04 -9.29 17.30
CA ASN A 531 33.24 -10.60 16.66
C ASN A 531 31.96 -11.30 16.17
N VAL A 532 30.89 -10.57 15.85
CA VAL A 532 29.67 -11.18 15.29
C VAL A 532 29.92 -11.74 13.89
N ASP A 533 29.10 -12.71 13.47
CA ASP A 533 29.19 -13.28 12.13
C ASP A 533 28.76 -12.27 11.06
N VAL A 534 27.70 -11.50 11.34
CA VAL A 534 27.22 -10.44 10.44
C VAL A 534 26.86 -9.18 11.21
N MET A 535 27.47 -8.06 10.85
CA MET A 535 27.06 -6.72 11.26
C MET A 535 26.15 -6.12 10.19
N ILE A 536 24.98 -5.64 10.59
CA ILE A 536 24.08 -4.85 9.77
C ILE A 536 24.17 -3.40 10.27
N HIS A 537 24.62 -2.48 9.41
CA HIS A 537 24.83 -1.09 9.78
C HIS A 537 24.09 -0.15 8.82
N GLU A 538 23.47 0.90 9.38
CA GLU A 538 22.96 2.02 8.59
C GLU A 538 24.10 2.78 7.90
N ALA A 539 23.88 3.21 6.67
CA ALA A 539 24.84 4.02 5.92
C ALA A 539 24.07 5.06 5.10
N THR A 540 23.32 5.89 5.82
CA THR A 540 22.35 6.82 5.23
C THR A 540 22.97 7.76 4.20
N PHE A 541 24.19 8.23 4.44
CA PHE A 541 24.86 9.24 3.62
C PHE A 541 26.19 8.77 3.02
N GLY A 542 26.58 9.36 1.89
CA GLY A 542 27.97 9.33 1.43
C GLY A 542 28.86 10.29 2.24
N GLU A 543 30.18 10.17 2.13
CA GLU A 543 31.12 11.05 2.84
C GLU A 543 30.96 12.52 2.43
N GLU A 544 30.54 12.78 1.19
CA GLU A 544 30.20 14.12 0.70
C GLU A 544 29.07 14.79 1.50
N GLU A 545 28.21 13.99 2.13
CA GLU A 545 27.04 14.42 2.89
C GLU A 545 27.26 14.24 4.41
N LYS A 546 28.51 14.10 4.88
CA LYS A 546 28.85 13.96 6.31
C LYS A 546 28.21 15.02 7.21
N HIS A 547 28.14 16.27 6.74
CA HIS A 547 27.48 17.34 7.47
C HIS A 547 25.97 17.09 7.70
N LEU A 548 25.28 16.43 6.75
CA LEU A 548 23.91 15.98 6.92
C LEU A 548 23.88 14.83 7.93
N ALA A 549 24.76 13.84 7.78
CA ALA A 549 24.88 12.71 8.70
C ALA A 549 25.03 13.15 10.16
N LEU A 550 25.91 14.13 10.43
CA LEU A 550 26.06 14.73 11.77
C LEU A 550 24.78 15.43 12.24
N ARG A 551 24.16 16.24 11.39
CA ARG A 551 22.97 17.04 11.74
C ARG A 551 21.74 16.18 12.03
N THR A 552 21.54 15.13 11.23
CA THR A 552 20.40 14.21 11.35
C THR A 552 20.73 12.96 12.17
N LYS A 553 21.94 12.91 12.73
CA LYS A 553 22.44 11.80 13.56
C LYS A 553 22.38 10.42 12.89
N HIS A 554 22.89 10.34 11.67
CA HIS A 554 23.07 9.12 10.91
C HIS A 554 24.53 8.85 10.59
N SER A 555 24.86 7.67 10.10
CA SER A 555 26.22 7.33 9.69
C SER A 555 26.46 7.56 8.20
N THR A 556 27.69 7.94 7.88
CA THR A 556 28.19 7.84 6.51
C THR A 556 28.65 6.41 6.20
N LEU A 557 28.79 6.08 4.91
CA LEU A 557 29.37 4.82 4.46
C LEU A 557 30.74 4.53 5.10
N ASP A 558 31.64 5.51 5.11
CA ASP A 558 33.02 5.34 5.61
C ASP A 558 33.07 5.15 7.12
N GLU A 559 32.18 5.82 7.85
CA GLU A 559 32.01 5.65 9.28
C GLU A 559 31.47 4.27 9.64
N ALA A 560 30.48 3.75 8.89
CA ALA A 560 29.99 2.38 9.07
C ALA A 560 31.09 1.34 8.80
N LEU A 561 31.96 1.58 7.81
CA LEU A 561 33.13 0.74 7.53
C LEU A 561 34.16 0.79 8.67
N ASP A 562 34.34 1.93 9.32
CA ASP A 562 35.26 2.07 10.45
C ASP A 562 34.74 1.32 11.69
N VAL A 563 33.45 1.45 12.00
CA VAL A 563 32.77 0.67 13.05
C VAL A 563 32.94 -0.83 12.81
N PHE A 564 32.73 -1.27 11.56
CA PHE A 564 32.95 -2.66 11.16
C PHE A 564 34.37 -3.13 11.44
N ARG A 565 35.40 -2.38 11.01
CA ARG A 565 36.81 -2.73 11.26
C ARG A 565 37.12 -2.86 12.75
N GLN A 566 36.63 -1.93 13.57
CA GLN A 566 36.89 -1.91 15.01
C GLN A 566 36.19 -3.04 15.77
N SER A 567 35.00 -3.46 15.31
CA SER A 567 34.24 -4.54 15.96
C SER A 567 34.81 -5.95 15.76
N GLY A 568 35.64 -6.16 14.72
CA GLY A 568 36.09 -7.51 14.34
C GLY A 568 34.97 -8.41 13.78
N ALA A 569 33.82 -7.86 13.41
CA ALA A 569 32.76 -8.61 12.75
C ALA A 569 33.25 -9.23 11.43
N LYS A 570 32.72 -10.40 11.05
CA LYS A 570 33.21 -11.15 9.88
C LYS A 570 32.68 -10.59 8.55
N LYS A 571 31.43 -10.13 8.54
CA LYS A 571 30.76 -9.56 7.35
C LYS A 571 29.98 -8.30 7.72
N LEU A 572 29.94 -7.33 6.80
CA LEU A 572 29.15 -6.11 6.92
C LEU A 572 28.07 -6.06 5.84
N LEU A 573 26.83 -5.80 6.24
CA LEU A 573 25.70 -5.55 5.36
C LEU A 573 25.22 -4.11 5.60
N LEU A 574 25.26 -3.31 4.55
CA LEU A 574 24.93 -1.89 4.60
C LEU A 574 23.51 -1.66 4.12
N THR A 575 22.74 -0.88 4.86
CA THR A 575 21.32 -0.59 4.59
C THR A 575 20.97 0.85 4.93
N HIS A 576 19.67 1.19 4.92
CA HIS A 576 19.14 2.48 5.32
C HIS A 576 19.63 3.66 4.48
N PHE A 577 19.73 3.47 3.16
CA PHE A 577 20.28 4.50 2.29
C PHE A 577 19.30 5.65 2.09
N SER A 578 19.82 6.88 2.09
CA SER A 578 19.11 8.02 1.51
C SER A 578 18.70 7.70 0.07
N ASN A 579 17.60 8.31 -0.39
CA ASN A 579 17.06 8.11 -1.74
C ASN A 579 17.99 8.58 -2.87
N ARG A 580 19.14 9.18 -2.54
CA ARG A 580 20.22 9.50 -3.47
C ARG A 580 21.21 8.34 -3.50
N ILE A 581 21.56 7.87 -4.69
CA ILE A 581 22.65 6.90 -4.82
C ILE A 581 23.95 7.60 -4.38
N PRO A 582 24.69 7.08 -3.38
CA PRO A 582 25.97 7.65 -2.97
C PRO A 582 26.90 7.73 -4.18
N LYS A 583 27.48 8.91 -4.45
CA LYS A 583 28.27 9.11 -5.68
C LYS A 583 29.59 8.34 -5.63
N HIS A 584 30.07 8.01 -4.43
CA HIS A 584 31.30 7.27 -4.18
C HIS A 584 31.01 5.93 -3.49
N VAL A 585 30.60 4.92 -4.26
CA VAL A 585 30.63 3.50 -3.84
C VAL A 585 32.06 2.93 -3.97
N GLU A 586 33.10 3.75 -3.79
CA GLU A 586 34.45 3.41 -4.28
C GLU A 586 35.24 2.48 -3.35
N CYS A 587 34.82 2.33 -2.09
CA CYS A 587 35.64 1.71 -1.02
C CYS A 587 34.95 0.58 -0.24
N ILE A 588 34.10 -0.22 -0.90
CA ILE A 588 33.49 -1.39 -0.24
C ILE A 588 34.48 -2.55 -0.31
N GLY A 589 35.04 -2.90 0.85
CA GLY A 589 35.92 -4.06 1.00
C GLY A 589 35.24 -5.38 0.65
N ILE A 590 36.04 -6.44 0.50
CA ILE A 590 35.59 -7.78 0.11
C ILE A 590 34.53 -8.35 1.08
N ASN A 591 34.58 -7.95 2.35
CA ASN A 591 33.67 -8.40 3.40
C ASN A 591 32.45 -7.50 3.65
N SER A 592 32.22 -6.47 2.82
CA SER A 592 31.05 -5.59 2.94
C SER A 592 30.15 -5.66 1.70
N ILE A 593 28.84 -5.49 1.86
CA ILE A 593 27.85 -5.52 0.77
C ILE A 593 26.86 -4.38 0.94
N ILE A 594 26.61 -3.59 -0.12
CA ILE A 594 25.44 -2.71 -0.19
C ILE A 594 24.20 -3.57 -0.44
N CYS A 595 23.28 -3.55 0.51
CA CYS A 595 22.03 -4.25 0.36
C CYS A 595 21.04 -3.43 -0.46
N PHE A 596 20.18 -4.15 -1.16
CA PHE A 596 19.04 -3.62 -1.89
C PHE A 596 17.81 -4.37 -1.41
N ASP A 597 16.62 -3.79 -1.63
CA ASP A 597 15.38 -4.52 -1.37
C ASP A 597 15.45 -5.90 -2.04
N PHE A 598 15.02 -6.91 -1.32
CA PHE A 598 15.01 -8.31 -1.71
C PHE A 598 16.39 -8.96 -1.91
N TYR A 599 17.46 -8.37 -1.38
CA TYR A 599 18.72 -9.08 -1.20
C TYR A 599 18.64 -10.07 -0.02
N ARG A 600 19.08 -11.32 -0.22
CA ARG A 600 19.19 -12.35 0.81
C ARG A 600 20.65 -12.73 1.03
N HIS A 601 21.23 -12.35 2.16
CA HIS A 601 22.55 -12.85 2.56
C HIS A 601 22.42 -14.19 3.28
N ILE A 602 23.20 -15.19 2.89
CA ILE A 602 23.27 -16.48 3.60
C ILE A 602 24.48 -16.45 4.51
N ILE A 603 24.26 -16.70 5.79
CA ILE A 603 25.32 -16.66 6.81
C ILE A 603 26.31 -17.78 6.51
N ASN A 604 27.61 -17.48 6.59
CA ASN A 604 28.74 -18.36 6.28
C ASN A 604 28.92 -18.71 4.77
N GLU A 605 28.15 -18.13 3.84
CA GLU A 605 28.41 -18.27 2.41
C GLU A 605 29.44 -17.23 1.92
N ASP A 606 30.49 -17.69 1.23
CA ASP A 606 31.49 -16.80 0.64
C ASP A 606 30.91 -16.07 -0.59
N ASN A 607 30.65 -14.77 -0.40
CA ASN A 607 30.05 -13.87 -1.39
C ASN A 607 30.99 -12.72 -1.79
N ASN A 608 32.30 -12.95 -1.71
CA ASN A 608 33.32 -11.93 -1.94
C ASN A 608 33.29 -11.30 -3.34
N ASN A 609 32.98 -12.08 -4.37
CA ASN A 609 32.84 -11.59 -5.74
C ASN A 609 31.55 -10.76 -5.97
N VAL A 610 30.55 -10.91 -5.09
CA VAL A 610 29.25 -10.23 -5.23
C VAL A 610 29.41 -8.74 -4.95
N SER A 611 30.13 -8.39 -3.88
CA SER A 611 30.34 -7.00 -3.46
C SER A 611 30.92 -6.13 -4.58
N GLN A 612 31.96 -6.62 -5.26
CA GLN A 612 32.62 -5.89 -6.35
C GLN A 612 31.69 -5.69 -7.55
N LYS A 613 30.93 -6.73 -7.94
CA LYS A 613 30.01 -6.67 -9.08
C LYS A 613 28.83 -5.74 -8.81
N VAL A 614 28.25 -5.80 -7.60
CA VAL A 614 27.15 -4.93 -7.17
C VAL A 614 27.61 -3.48 -7.12
N THR A 615 28.79 -3.23 -6.57
CA THR A 615 29.42 -1.90 -6.57
C THR A 615 29.58 -1.35 -7.99
N LYS A 616 30.09 -2.17 -8.93
CA LYS A 616 30.25 -1.80 -10.34
C LYS A 616 28.90 -1.50 -11.01
N PHE A 617 27.86 -2.27 -10.68
CA PHE A 617 26.51 -2.05 -11.18
C PHE A 617 25.97 -0.69 -10.72
N PHE A 618 26.00 -0.37 -9.42
CA PHE A 618 25.52 0.92 -8.95
C PHE A 618 26.32 2.09 -9.52
N LYS A 619 27.63 1.92 -9.77
CA LYS A 619 28.44 2.92 -10.50
C LYS A 619 27.97 3.15 -11.94
N SER A 620 27.44 2.12 -12.61
CA SER A 620 26.90 2.24 -13.97
C SER A 620 25.58 3.02 -14.03
N LEU A 621 24.86 3.07 -12.91
CA LEU A 621 23.58 3.78 -12.78
C LEU A 621 23.76 5.29 -12.49
N LYS A 622 24.95 5.87 -12.70
CA LYS A 622 25.32 7.28 -12.40
C LYS A 622 24.40 8.37 -12.99
N ASN A 623 23.38 8.00 -13.77
CA ASN A 623 22.40 8.88 -14.41
C ASN A 623 20.92 8.56 -14.07
N LEU A 624 20.62 7.72 -13.07
CA LEU A 624 19.25 7.39 -12.63
C LEU A 624 18.81 8.13 -11.37
#